data_AF-A0A233HE05-F1
#
_entry.id   AF-A0A233HE05-F1
#
_cell.length_a   1.000
_cell.length_b   1.000
_cell.length_c   1.000
_cell.angle_alpha   90.00
_cell.angle_beta   90.00
_cell.angle_gamma   90.00
#
_symmetry.space_group_name_H-M   'P 1'
#
loop_
_entity.id
_entity.type
_entity.pdbx_description
1 polymer ?
#
loop_
_entity_poly.entity_id
_entity_poly.type
_entity_poly.pdbx_seq_one_letter_code
_entity_poly.pdbx_strand_id
1 'polypeptide(L)'
;MLKYCVWLLLIAPSFGYTKVINTASLPVVVATEGKALQRVCYYKDQAYSIGAVIQVGELYMICQEANDFETNGPLRWVLLTQQK
;
A
#
# COMPACT_ATOMS: atom_id res chain seq x y z
N MET A 1 -72.50 6.89 26.91
CA MET A 1 -71.24 6.16 27.21
C MET A 1 -70.52 5.60 25.97
N LEU A 2 -71.12 5.61 24.77
CA LEU A 2 -70.53 5.04 23.53
C LEU A 2 -69.59 5.98 22.74
N LYS A 3 -69.50 7.26 23.12
CA LYS A 3 -68.77 8.31 22.36
C LYS A 3 -67.27 8.41 22.69
N TYR A 4 -66.86 7.91 23.85
CA TYR A 4 -65.47 7.96 24.31
C TYR A 4 -64.63 6.75 23.87
N CYS A 5 -65.27 5.67 23.41
CA CYS A 5 -64.56 4.47 22.92
C CYS A 5 -63.93 4.66 21.53
N VAL A 6 -64.45 5.57 20.70
CA VAL A 6 -63.92 5.81 19.33
C VAL A 6 -62.61 6.60 19.36
N TRP A 7 -62.38 7.40 20.40
CA TRP A 7 -61.19 8.26 20.50
C TRP A 7 -59.96 7.54 21.05
N LEU A 8 -60.13 6.37 21.68
CA LEU A 8 -59.05 5.58 22.29
C LEU A 8 -58.36 4.60 21.33
N LEU A 9 -58.84 4.47 20.09
CA LEU A 9 -58.35 3.49 19.11
C LEU A 9 -57.27 4.03 18.13
N LEU A 10 -56.85 5.29 18.28
CA LEU A 10 -55.94 5.96 17.33
C LEU A 10 -54.45 5.94 17.73
N ILE A 11 -54.08 5.28 18.82
CA ILE A 11 -52.68 5.22 19.28
C ILE A 11 -52.20 3.77 19.35
N ALA A 12 -52.21 3.08 18.21
CA ALA A 12 -51.57 1.77 18.09
C ALA A 12 -50.10 1.98 17.64
N PRO A 13 -49.08 1.63 18.43
CA PRO A 13 -47.70 1.69 17.98
C PRO A 13 -47.47 0.64 16.90
N SER A 14 -47.03 1.09 15.72
CA SER A 14 -46.56 0.20 14.66
C SER A 14 -45.21 -0.41 15.06
N PHE A 15 -45.20 -1.70 15.40
CA PHE A 15 -43.96 -2.46 15.56
C PHE A 15 -43.32 -2.66 14.19
N GLY A 16 -42.31 -1.83 13.87
CA GLY A 16 -41.50 -1.99 12.67
C GLY A 16 -40.41 -3.04 12.88
N TYR A 17 -40.32 -4.02 11.97
CA TYR A 17 -39.20 -4.96 11.94
C TYR A 17 -38.10 -4.40 11.03
N THR A 18 -36.93 -4.08 11.59
CA THR A 18 -35.74 -3.76 10.80
C THR A 18 -34.99 -5.04 10.45
N LYS A 19 -34.84 -5.32 9.16
CA LYS A 19 -33.97 -6.38 8.65
C LYS A 19 -32.53 -5.86 8.65
N VAL A 20 -31.71 -6.34 9.59
CA VAL A 20 -30.27 -6.08 9.58
C VAL A 20 -29.63 -6.95 8.50
N ILE A 21 -29.15 -6.32 7.44
CA ILE A 21 -28.34 -6.97 6.39
C ILE A 21 -26.87 -6.76 6.72
N ASN A 22 -26.23 -7.77 7.30
CA ASN A 22 -24.77 -7.81 7.34
C ASN A 22 -24.28 -8.17 5.94
N THR A 23 -23.77 -7.19 5.20
CA THR A 23 -22.85 -7.49 4.10
C THR A 23 -21.58 -8.04 4.73
N ALA A 24 -21.22 -9.28 4.39
CA ALA A 24 -19.90 -9.80 4.73
C ALA A 24 -18.87 -8.81 4.20
N SER A 25 -18.16 -8.13 5.09
CA SER A 25 -17.03 -7.30 4.72
C SER A 25 -16.04 -8.25 4.07
N LEU A 26 -15.87 -8.13 2.74
CA LEU A 26 -14.67 -8.68 2.11
C LEU A 26 -13.48 -8.18 2.93
N PRO A 27 -12.49 -9.04 3.25
CA PRO A 27 -11.31 -8.55 3.93
C PRO A 27 -10.80 -7.37 3.13
N VAL A 28 -10.74 -6.19 3.75
CA VAL A 28 -10.00 -5.08 3.19
C VAL A 28 -8.59 -5.60 3.13
N VAL A 29 -8.17 -6.05 1.95
CA VAL A 29 -6.76 -6.25 1.66
C VAL A 29 -6.20 -4.85 1.70
N VAL A 30 -5.78 -4.45 2.90
CA VAL A 30 -4.77 -3.42 3.04
C VAL A 30 -3.56 -4.08 2.41
N ALA A 31 -3.46 -3.98 1.07
CA ALA A 31 -2.17 -3.88 0.46
C ALA A 31 -1.59 -2.69 1.19
N THR A 32 -0.73 -2.96 2.17
CA THR A 32 0.15 -1.92 2.62
C THR A 32 0.76 -1.43 1.32
N GLU A 33 0.45 -0.21 0.92
CA GLU A 33 1.34 0.60 0.09
C GLU A 33 2.64 0.87 0.87
N GLY A 34 3.06 -0.07 1.75
CA GLY A 34 4.41 -0.22 2.20
C GLY A 34 5.15 -0.49 0.93
N LYS A 35 5.70 0.58 0.36
CA LYS A 35 6.73 0.57 -0.66
C LYS A 35 7.55 -0.68 -0.40
N ALA A 36 7.27 -1.76 -1.15
CA ALA A 36 8.12 -2.92 -1.13
C ALA A 36 9.51 -2.33 -1.36
N LEU A 37 10.42 -2.48 -0.40
CA LEU A 37 11.71 -1.78 -0.39
C LEU A 37 12.29 -1.85 -1.80
N GLN A 38 12.17 -0.76 -2.56
CA GLN A 38 12.51 -0.80 -3.96
C GLN A 38 14.02 -1.01 -4.02
N ARG A 39 14.45 -2.05 -4.74
CA ARG A 39 15.85 -2.33 -4.96
C ARG A 39 16.41 -1.27 -5.91
N VAL A 40 16.90 -0.17 -5.34
CA VAL A 40 17.43 0.99 -6.08
C VAL A 40 18.68 1.52 -5.40
N CYS A 41 19.56 2.15 -6.18
CA CYS A 41 20.62 3.00 -5.66
C CYS A 41 20.14 4.45 -5.64
N TYR A 42 20.41 5.19 -4.56
CA TYR A 42 20.06 6.60 -4.46
C TYR A 42 21.26 7.50 -4.78
N TYR A 43 21.01 8.57 -5.53
CA TYR A 43 21.97 9.66 -5.72
C TYR A 43 21.20 10.96 -6.01
N LYS A 44 21.54 12.06 -5.32
CA LYS A 44 20.85 13.36 -5.44
C LYS A 44 19.32 13.26 -5.34
N ASP A 45 18.84 12.54 -4.32
CA ASP A 45 17.42 12.30 -4.06
C ASP A 45 16.65 11.59 -5.19
N GLN A 46 17.35 11.02 -6.17
CA GLN A 46 16.80 10.21 -7.24
C GLN A 46 17.14 8.73 -7.04
N ALA A 47 16.16 7.87 -7.30
CA ALA A 47 16.32 6.42 -7.31
C ALA A 47 16.72 5.93 -8.71
N TYR A 48 17.69 5.02 -8.75
CA TYR A 48 18.21 4.39 -9.97
C TYR A 48 18.10 2.88 -9.88
N SER A 49 17.67 2.26 -10.98
CA SER A 49 17.56 0.81 -11.09
C SER A 49 18.92 0.15 -11.31
N ILE A 50 18.97 -1.18 -11.14
CA ILE A 50 20.12 -2.00 -11.50
C ILE A 50 20.59 -1.71 -12.93
N GLY A 51 21.92 -1.67 -13.14
CA GLY A 51 22.56 -1.36 -14.42
C GLY A 51 22.68 0.14 -14.73
N ALA A 52 22.04 1.02 -13.95
CA ALA A 52 22.20 2.46 -14.14
C ALA A 52 23.65 2.89 -13.91
N VAL A 53 24.16 3.77 -14.77
CA VAL A 53 25.51 4.34 -14.66
C VAL A 53 25.41 5.83 -14.36
N ILE A 54 26.14 6.29 -13.36
CA ILE A 54 26.27 7.71 -13.00
C ILE A 54 27.73 8.13 -13.01
N GLN A 55 27.94 9.42 -13.22
CA GLN A 55 29.24 10.07 -13.06
C GLN A 55 29.21 10.99 -11.83
N VAL A 56 30.19 10.82 -10.94
CA VAL A 56 30.39 11.66 -9.75
C VAL A 56 31.80 12.22 -9.78
N GLY A 57 31.93 13.47 -10.23
CA GLY A 57 33.22 14.06 -10.56
C GLY A 57 33.85 13.34 -11.75
N GLU A 58 35.00 12.71 -11.54
CA GLU A 58 35.73 11.93 -12.54
C GLU A 58 35.46 10.41 -12.45
N LEU A 59 34.67 9.98 -11.47
CA LEU A 59 34.39 8.58 -11.20
C LEU A 59 33.09 8.14 -11.88
N TYR A 60 33.14 7.03 -12.61
CA TYR A 60 31.96 6.35 -13.12
C TYR A 60 31.56 5.23 -12.17
N MET A 61 30.27 5.11 -11.88
CA MET A 61 29.73 4.07 -11.00
C MET A 61 28.50 3.42 -11.63
N ILE A 62 28.34 2.12 -11.40
CA ILE A 62 27.18 1.33 -11.79
C ILE A 62 26.39 0.89 -10.56
N CYS A 63 25.07 0.92 -10.65
CA CYS A 63 24.18 0.35 -9.62
C CYS A 63 24.07 -1.17 -9.85
N GLN A 64 24.56 -1.98 -8.93
CA GLN A 64 24.56 -3.44 -9.05
C GLN A 64 24.30 -4.12 -7.71
N GLU A 65 24.20 -5.45 -7.70
CA GLU A 65 24.06 -6.26 -6.48
C GLU A 65 25.17 -5.95 -5.48
N ALA A 66 24.82 -5.89 -4.20
CA ALA A 66 25.79 -5.67 -3.14
C ALA A 66 26.69 -6.88 -2.86
N ASN A 67 26.25 -8.07 -3.29
CA ASN A 67 26.91 -9.34 -3.07
C ASN A 67 26.78 -10.19 -4.34
N ASP A 68 27.85 -10.88 -4.71
CA ASP A 68 27.91 -11.73 -5.91
C ASP A 68 27.10 -13.02 -5.75
N PHE A 69 26.83 -13.45 -4.52
CA PHE A 69 26.05 -14.67 -4.23
C PHE A 69 24.56 -14.40 -3.96
N GLU A 70 24.22 -13.22 -3.42
CA GLU A 70 22.85 -12.86 -3.04
C GLU A 70 22.21 -11.92 -4.06
N THR A 71 21.60 -12.50 -5.11
CA THR A 71 21.05 -11.73 -6.25
C THR A 71 19.74 -11.00 -5.95
N ASN A 72 19.08 -11.35 -4.84
CA ASN A 72 17.85 -10.73 -4.35
C ASN A 72 18.10 -9.69 -3.23
N GLY A 73 19.36 -9.47 -2.85
CA GLY A 73 19.76 -8.54 -1.79
C GLY A 73 19.73 -7.05 -2.21
N PRO A 74 20.18 -6.12 -1.37
CA PRO A 74 20.22 -4.69 -1.71
C PRO A 74 21.14 -4.38 -2.90
N LEU A 75 20.91 -3.24 -3.56
CA LEU A 75 21.81 -2.71 -4.59
C LEU A 75 22.79 -1.69 -3.99
N ARG A 76 23.93 -1.50 -4.64
CA ARG A 76 24.92 -0.48 -4.27
C ARG A 76 25.62 0.10 -5.50
N TRP A 77 26.21 1.28 -5.30
CA TRP A 77 27.12 1.86 -6.28
C TRP A 77 28.48 1.14 -6.25
N VAL A 78 28.93 0.70 -7.42
CA VAL A 78 30.24 0.10 -7.63
C VAL A 78 31.01 0.92 -8.65
N LEU A 79 32.27 1.21 -8.36
CA LEU A 79 33.15 1.93 -9.28
C LEU A 79 33.38 1.10 -10.54
N LEU A 80 33.13 1.71 -11.69
CA LEU A 80 33.54 1.18 -12.99
C LEU A 80 35.04 1.43 -13.15
N THR A 81 35.85 0.62 -12.48
CA THR A 81 37.24 0.49 -12.87
C THR A 81 37.28 -0.32 -14.15
N GLN A 82 38.11 0.08 -15.11
CA GLN A 82 38.39 -0.75 -16.28
C GLN A 82 38.97 -2.07 -15.75
N GLN A 83 38.18 -3.14 -15.70
CA GLN A 83 38.71 -4.48 -15.49
C GLN A 83 39.57 -4.79 -16.71
N LYS A 84 40.89 -4.73 -16.51
CA LYS A 84 41.91 -5.04 -17.50
C LYS A 84 41.87 -6.53 -17.84
#